data_AF-A0A1I1EKE1-F1
#
_entry.id   AF-A0A1I1EKE1-F1
#
_cell.length_a   1.000
_cell.length_b   1.000
_cell.length_c   1.000
_cell.angle_alpha   90.00
_cell.angle_beta   90.00
_cell.angle_gamma   90.00
#
_symmetry.space_group_name_H-M   'P 1'
#
loop_
_entity.id
_entity.type
_entity.pdbx_description
1 polymer ?
#
loop_
_entity_poly.entity_id
_entity_poly.type
_entity_poly.pdbx_seq_one_letter_code
_entity_poly.pdbx_strand_id
1 'polypeptide(L)'
;MNKVVKQTAAILLACTMMGGVIPANVTGGIFSTSITASALMGKGTMYNPYIADTYDELMELIAPKDYKKHNYSQDTDIYVKLGADIYDNTPNDSRDFNIFSDTDAHINIHLDLAGKKLSRYAYTIDSCLFYLDTNSSLTIDDSIGGGSIVFDTKTEGADAEHLNAKNIFIVKKNAELTIKDGTFEMSTRYNNFTNNCIKNNGGTVTINGGTFKSYRDLITTSTGKTIINNGTFHYTGWQEEKSKDPLYRGLDATYIKNCRLIADETIVYLDAYDEEGSSKNVKDIIPEKAVVKINGEVVAHNDLGYNDPNLEVNAFSRSRLCGKEITIETPAIKEVNISLTEPKAGENIKNAAVVESDNVKIYRMGYDKREDGIVYENRFYDAVNWYCEGDLLTSAATFEAGKEYDVLFFVENKEDGETLADDTKIYVNGKEAKKEVSIYPDRILYGITFECKGSELLLGDVNGDGVINVTDISKAAAHVKGKKLLTGDALKRADVNSDGVVNVTDVTKIAAHVKGKKLLTSKK
;
A
#
# COMPACT_ATOMS: atom_id res chain seq x y z
N MET A 1 35.06 -14.19 6.25
CA MET A 1 35.08 -14.76 4.89
C MET A 1 34.13 -15.95 4.86
N ASN A 2 33.00 -15.82 4.16
CA ASN A 2 32.14 -16.85 3.54
C ASN A 2 31.66 -18.11 4.33
N LYS A 3 30.32 -18.15 4.44
CA LYS A 3 29.38 -19.15 3.88
C LYS A 3 28.95 -20.41 4.67
N VAL A 4 27.64 -20.42 4.97
CA VAL A 4 26.58 -21.36 4.49
C VAL A 4 26.38 -22.71 5.22
N VAL A 5 25.27 -22.74 5.98
CA VAL A 5 24.09 -23.65 5.98
C VAL A 5 24.23 -25.05 5.36
N LYS A 6 23.79 -26.08 6.12
CA LYS A 6 23.01 -27.22 5.59
C LYS A 6 22.08 -27.83 6.65
N GLN A 7 20.81 -27.95 6.26
CA GLN A 7 19.68 -28.55 6.99
C GLN A 7 19.69 -30.09 6.96
N THR A 8 19.08 -30.61 8.03
CA THR A 8 18.60 -31.96 8.45
C THR A 8 17.69 -32.67 7.42
N ALA A 9 17.86 -33.98 7.15
CA ALA A 9 17.33 -35.19 7.85
C ALA A 9 15.78 -35.31 7.82
N ALA A 10 15.12 -36.45 7.71
CA ALA A 10 15.33 -37.81 7.21
C ALA A 10 13.93 -38.47 7.29
N ILE A 11 13.61 -39.37 6.36
CA ILE A 11 12.33 -40.09 6.22
C ILE A 11 12.24 -41.25 7.23
N LEU A 12 11.13 -41.41 7.99
CA LEU A 12 10.47 -42.72 8.26
C LEU A 12 9.11 -42.65 8.99
N LEU A 13 8.07 -43.10 8.27
CA LEU A 13 6.95 -44.02 8.59
C LEU A 13 6.38 -44.19 10.03
N ALA A 14 5.04 -44.07 10.16
CA ALA A 14 4.19 -45.07 10.81
C ALA A 14 2.69 -44.87 10.47
N CYS A 15 2.12 -45.77 9.67
CA CYS A 15 0.68 -46.02 9.59
C CYS A 15 0.31 -47.13 10.56
N THR A 16 -0.67 -46.91 11.44
CA THR A 16 -1.43 -47.98 12.11
C THR A 16 -2.89 -47.58 12.23
N MET A 17 -3.74 -48.27 11.48
CA MET A 17 -5.17 -48.37 11.75
C MET A 17 -5.39 -49.15 13.06
N MET A 18 -6.25 -48.65 13.94
CA MET A 18 -7.02 -49.48 14.87
C MET A 18 -8.34 -48.78 15.19
N GLY A 19 -9.45 -49.45 14.88
CA GLY A 19 -10.80 -48.99 15.16
C GLY A 19 -11.12 -49.00 16.66
N GLY A 20 -12.01 -48.09 17.06
CA GLY A 20 -12.55 -47.97 18.40
C GLY A 20 -13.71 -46.97 18.45
N VAL A 21 -14.92 -47.51 18.29
CA VAL A 21 -16.23 -47.04 18.80
C VAL A 21 -16.37 -45.55 19.18
N ILE A 22 -17.10 -44.77 18.37
CA ILE A 22 -17.69 -43.49 18.78
C ILE A 22 -19.15 -43.75 19.18
N PRO A 23 -19.61 -43.39 20.40
CA PRO A 23 -21.02 -43.48 20.76
C PRO A 23 -21.87 -42.45 20.01
N ALA A 24 -23.08 -42.88 19.65
CA ALA A 24 -24.11 -42.13 18.94
C ALA A 24 -24.70 -40.96 19.76
N ASN A 25 -25.39 -40.08 19.01
CA ASN A 25 -26.21 -38.90 19.38
C ASN A 25 -25.47 -37.59 19.05
N VAL A 26 -25.83 -36.83 18.02
CA VAL A 26 -27.16 -36.25 17.75
C VAL A 26 -27.50 -36.28 16.25
N THR A 27 -28.65 -36.86 15.98
CA THR A 27 -29.37 -36.93 14.71
C THR A 27 -30.05 -35.60 14.39
N GLY A 28 -29.99 -35.14 13.13
CA GLY A 28 -30.97 -34.21 12.58
C GLY A 28 -30.50 -33.39 11.38
N GLY A 29 -30.87 -33.80 10.15
CA GLY A 29 -30.78 -32.93 8.97
C GLY A 29 -30.37 -33.64 7.69
N ILE A 30 -31.34 -34.26 7.04
CA ILE A 30 -31.23 -35.13 5.86
C ILE A 30 -30.80 -34.35 4.59
N PHE A 31 -29.95 -35.01 3.79
CA PHE A 31 -29.50 -34.63 2.45
C PHE A 31 -30.62 -34.16 1.50
N SER A 32 -30.36 -33.11 0.71
CA SER A 32 -30.84 -33.03 -0.68
C SER A 32 -29.85 -32.30 -1.58
N THR A 33 -29.53 -32.96 -2.69
CA THR A 33 -28.67 -32.60 -3.83
C THR A 33 -27.17 -32.42 -3.57
N SER A 34 -26.48 -33.51 -3.89
CA SER A 34 -25.05 -33.73 -4.01
C SER A 34 -24.31 -32.68 -4.84
N ILE A 35 -23.39 -31.96 -4.19
CA ILE A 35 -22.05 -31.75 -4.73
C ILE A 35 -21.11 -32.48 -3.76
N THR A 36 -20.28 -33.36 -4.28
CA THR A 36 -19.25 -34.06 -3.52
C THR A 36 -18.39 -33.00 -2.84
N ALA A 37 -18.33 -32.98 -1.51
CA ALA A 37 -17.39 -32.11 -0.80
C ALA A 37 -15.96 -32.49 -1.21
N SER A 38 -15.39 -31.82 -2.21
CA SER A 38 -13.95 -31.72 -2.34
C SER A 38 -13.51 -31.03 -1.05
N ALA A 39 -12.63 -31.68 -0.27
CA ALA A 39 -11.97 -30.94 0.80
C ALA A 39 -11.18 -29.83 0.11
N LEU A 40 -11.66 -28.59 0.23
CA LEU A 40 -11.00 -27.41 -0.33
C LEU A 40 -9.49 -27.50 -0.03
N MET A 41 -8.66 -27.52 -1.06
CA MET A 41 -7.21 -27.57 -0.87
C MET A 41 -6.74 -26.22 -0.33
N GLY A 42 -5.90 -26.22 0.70
CA GLY A 42 -5.37 -25.01 1.32
C GLY A 42 -6.00 -24.66 2.67
N LYS A 43 -5.55 -23.56 3.28
CA LYS A 43 -6.04 -23.08 4.59
C LYS A 43 -6.60 -21.65 4.54
N GLY A 44 -6.68 -21.03 3.36
CA GLY A 44 -7.16 -19.66 3.21
C GLY A 44 -6.21 -18.59 3.74
N THR A 45 -4.94 -18.93 3.97
CA THR A 45 -3.93 -17.98 4.48
C THR A 45 -3.01 -17.52 3.36
N MET A 46 -2.33 -16.38 3.52
CA MET A 46 -1.40 -15.84 2.52
C MET A 46 -0.37 -16.86 1.99
N TYR A 47 0.17 -17.69 2.88
CA TYR A 47 1.19 -18.70 2.53
C TYR A 47 0.60 -20.06 2.12
N ASN A 48 -0.70 -20.25 2.29
CA ASN A 48 -1.41 -21.47 1.97
C ASN A 48 -2.87 -21.12 1.61
N PRO A 49 -3.09 -20.49 0.43
CA PRO A 49 -4.40 -20.04 0.02
C PRO A 49 -5.31 -21.23 -0.28
N TYR A 50 -6.62 -21.02 -0.22
CA TYR A 50 -7.56 -21.97 -0.79
C TYR A 50 -7.37 -22.07 -2.30
N ILE A 51 -7.54 -23.26 -2.87
CA ILE A 51 -7.55 -23.47 -4.31
C ILE A 51 -9.00 -23.68 -4.76
N ALA A 52 -9.46 -22.84 -5.67
CA ALA A 52 -10.76 -22.97 -6.31
C ALA A 52 -10.60 -23.46 -7.76
N ASP A 53 -11.20 -24.61 -8.08
CA ASP A 53 -11.19 -25.19 -9.42
C ASP A 53 -12.53 -24.98 -10.15
N THR A 54 -13.59 -24.62 -9.41
CA THR A 54 -14.94 -24.43 -9.96
C THR A 54 -15.61 -23.14 -9.45
N TYR A 55 -16.65 -22.69 -10.15
CA TYR A 55 -17.37 -21.47 -9.79
C TYR A 55 -18.11 -21.62 -8.45
N ASP A 56 -18.69 -22.79 -8.18
CA ASP A 56 -19.41 -23.02 -6.93
C ASP A 56 -18.46 -23.12 -5.72
N GLU A 57 -17.27 -23.69 -5.89
CA GLU A 57 -16.21 -23.64 -4.86
C GLU A 57 -15.77 -22.19 -4.59
N LEU A 58 -15.55 -21.40 -5.66
CA LEU A 58 -15.20 -19.99 -5.52
C LEU A 58 -16.31 -19.18 -4.82
N MET A 59 -17.58 -19.46 -5.14
CA MET A 59 -18.74 -18.85 -4.47
C MET A 59 -18.79 -19.25 -2.98
N GLU A 60 -18.54 -20.51 -2.64
CA GLU A 60 -18.53 -20.96 -1.25
C GLU A 60 -17.42 -20.29 -0.42
N LEU A 61 -16.28 -20.00 -1.05
CA LEU A 61 -15.14 -19.34 -0.42
C LEU A 61 -15.30 -17.82 -0.27
N ILE A 62 -15.83 -17.14 -1.30
CA ILE A 62 -15.82 -15.67 -1.39
C ILE A 62 -17.19 -15.06 -1.06
N ALA A 63 -18.29 -15.74 -1.38
CA ALA A 63 -19.66 -15.24 -1.23
C ALA A 63 -20.67 -16.35 -0.88
N PRO A 64 -20.54 -17.05 0.27
CA PRO A 64 -21.43 -18.13 0.67
C PRO A 64 -22.91 -17.72 0.69
N LYS A 65 -23.74 -18.54 0.04
CA LYS A 65 -25.21 -18.34 -0.11
C LYS A 65 -26.00 -18.21 1.20
N ASP A 66 -25.45 -18.67 2.32
CA ASP A 66 -26.06 -18.48 3.64
C ASP A 66 -25.43 -17.23 4.26
N TYR A 67 -26.11 -16.09 4.14
CA TYR A 67 -25.66 -14.80 4.67
C TYR A 67 -25.29 -14.86 6.17
N LYS A 68 -25.81 -15.84 6.92
CA LYS A 68 -25.42 -16.06 8.33
C LYS A 68 -23.97 -16.53 8.49
N LYS A 69 -23.31 -17.01 7.43
CA LYS A 69 -21.91 -17.42 7.41
C LYS A 69 -20.93 -16.23 7.31
N HIS A 70 -21.41 -15.03 6.95
CA HIS A 70 -20.60 -13.80 6.97
C HIS A 70 -20.69 -13.03 8.30
N ASN A 71 -21.33 -13.59 9.33
CA ASN A 71 -21.29 -13.04 10.69
C ASN A 71 -19.94 -13.34 11.34
N TYR A 72 -18.88 -12.70 10.84
CA TYR A 72 -17.58 -12.74 11.47
C TYR A 72 -17.59 -11.85 12.70
N SER A 73 -17.18 -12.38 13.85
CA SER A 73 -17.06 -11.60 15.08
C SER A 73 -15.75 -10.81 15.15
N GLN A 74 -14.90 -10.91 14.13
CA GLN A 74 -13.55 -10.34 14.05
C GLN A 74 -13.13 -10.19 12.59
N ASP A 75 -12.20 -9.27 12.32
CA ASP A 75 -11.63 -9.07 10.99
C ASP A 75 -11.06 -10.38 10.44
N THR A 76 -11.28 -10.62 9.15
CA THR A 76 -10.98 -11.91 8.53
C THR A 76 -10.37 -11.72 7.15
N ASP A 77 -9.14 -12.22 6.97
CA ASP A 77 -8.50 -12.34 5.67
C ASP A 77 -8.71 -13.74 5.06
N ILE A 78 -9.13 -13.78 3.80
CA ILE A 78 -9.36 -15.02 3.05
C ILE A 78 -8.54 -14.95 1.76
N TYR A 79 -7.58 -15.85 1.63
CA TYR A 79 -6.73 -15.96 0.46
C TYR A 79 -7.18 -17.13 -0.42
N VAL A 80 -7.49 -16.83 -1.67
CA VAL A 80 -7.97 -17.78 -2.68
C VAL A 80 -7.10 -17.68 -3.93
N LYS A 81 -6.77 -18.80 -4.53
CA LYS A 81 -6.03 -18.92 -5.78
C LYS A 81 -6.81 -19.79 -6.75
N LEU A 82 -6.91 -19.38 -8.02
CA LEU A 82 -7.54 -20.21 -9.04
C LEU A 82 -6.62 -21.40 -9.38
N GLY A 83 -7.16 -22.62 -9.29
CA GLY A 83 -6.45 -23.84 -9.70
C GLY A 83 -6.70 -24.22 -11.16
N ALA A 84 -7.83 -23.78 -11.73
CA ALA A 84 -8.24 -24.03 -13.11
C ALA A 84 -8.89 -22.79 -13.74
N ASP A 85 -9.07 -22.83 -15.06
CA ASP A 85 -9.98 -21.90 -15.72
C ASP A 85 -11.42 -22.23 -15.32
N ILE A 86 -12.14 -21.24 -14.79
CA ILE A 86 -13.49 -21.35 -14.26
C ILE A 86 -14.48 -20.70 -15.22
N TYR A 87 -15.52 -21.44 -15.59
CA TYR A 87 -16.60 -20.97 -16.45
C TYR A 87 -17.95 -21.22 -15.78
N ASP A 88 -18.80 -20.20 -15.68
CA ASP A 88 -20.19 -20.34 -15.28
C ASP A 88 -21.12 -19.85 -16.39
N ASN A 89 -22.01 -20.73 -16.84
CA ASN A 89 -23.02 -20.42 -17.84
C ASN A 89 -24.44 -20.67 -17.32
N THR A 90 -24.57 -20.85 -16.00
CA THR A 90 -25.80 -21.16 -15.31
C THR A 90 -26.74 -19.96 -15.41
N PRO A 91 -27.93 -20.08 -16.02
CA PRO A 91 -28.86 -18.97 -16.26
C PRO A 91 -29.67 -18.60 -15.01
N ASN A 92 -29.05 -18.71 -13.83
CA ASN A 92 -29.65 -18.38 -12.55
C ASN A 92 -29.11 -17.03 -12.10
N ASP A 93 -30.01 -16.23 -11.53
CA ASP A 93 -29.69 -14.99 -10.82
C ASP A 93 -29.09 -15.28 -9.44
N SER A 94 -28.58 -14.23 -8.78
CA SER A 94 -27.93 -14.28 -7.47
C SER A 94 -26.74 -15.22 -7.43
N ARG A 95 -25.96 -15.21 -8.51
CA ARG A 95 -24.66 -15.89 -8.60
C ARG A 95 -23.52 -14.89 -8.72
N ASP A 96 -23.76 -13.62 -8.40
CA ASP A 96 -22.73 -12.62 -8.15
C ASP A 96 -21.97 -12.91 -6.85
N PHE A 97 -20.68 -12.59 -6.82
CA PHE A 97 -19.86 -12.64 -5.61
C PHE A 97 -20.19 -11.41 -4.75
N ASN A 98 -21.13 -11.58 -3.84
CA ASN A 98 -21.57 -10.54 -2.92
C ASN A 98 -20.72 -10.57 -1.64
N ILE A 99 -19.87 -9.56 -1.47
CA ILE A 99 -18.87 -9.46 -0.39
C ILE A 99 -19.26 -8.28 0.50
N PHE A 100 -19.69 -8.57 1.72
CA PHE A 100 -20.06 -7.58 2.73
C PHE A 100 -20.06 -8.21 4.12
N SER A 101 -19.99 -7.36 5.14
CA SER A 101 -20.17 -7.74 6.54
C SER A 101 -21.31 -6.93 7.15
N ASP A 102 -22.31 -7.63 7.71
CA ASP A 102 -23.40 -7.02 8.48
C ASP A 102 -22.98 -6.68 9.93
N THR A 103 -21.69 -6.85 10.25
CA THR A 103 -21.09 -6.57 11.56
C THR A 103 -20.01 -5.49 11.42
N ASP A 104 -19.46 -5.04 12.56
CA ASP A 104 -18.31 -4.14 12.56
C ASP A 104 -17.00 -4.81 12.07
N ALA A 105 -16.99 -6.15 11.92
CA ALA A 105 -15.83 -6.87 11.43
C ALA A 105 -15.60 -6.65 9.93
N HIS A 106 -14.35 -6.46 9.53
CA HIS A 106 -13.94 -6.23 8.16
C HIS A 106 -13.56 -7.55 7.46
N ILE A 107 -14.08 -7.78 6.26
CA ILE A 107 -13.78 -8.98 5.45
C ILE A 107 -12.83 -8.61 4.32
N ASN A 108 -11.65 -9.25 4.27
CA ASN A 108 -10.65 -9.03 3.24
C ASN A 108 -10.49 -10.27 2.38
N ILE A 109 -10.84 -10.17 1.10
CA ILE A 109 -10.66 -11.25 0.14
C ILE A 109 -9.43 -10.95 -0.72
N HIS A 110 -8.50 -11.89 -0.81
CA HIS A 110 -7.38 -11.86 -1.75
C HIS A 110 -7.56 -12.97 -2.78
N LEU A 111 -7.86 -12.60 -4.03
CA LEU A 111 -8.04 -13.53 -5.13
C LEU A 111 -6.86 -13.44 -6.10
N ASP A 112 -6.07 -14.51 -6.19
CA ASP A 112 -5.00 -14.69 -7.17
C ASP A 112 -5.51 -15.48 -8.38
N LEU A 113 -5.53 -14.84 -9.54
CA LEU A 113 -5.92 -15.46 -10.82
C LEU A 113 -4.91 -16.53 -11.27
N ALA A 114 -3.64 -16.44 -10.85
CA ALA A 114 -2.60 -17.43 -11.16
C ALA A 114 -2.51 -17.85 -12.64
N GLY A 115 -2.67 -16.89 -13.56
CA GLY A 115 -2.68 -17.12 -15.00
C GLY A 115 -3.94 -17.79 -15.53
N LYS A 116 -5.02 -17.87 -14.74
CA LYS A 116 -6.28 -18.55 -15.08
C LYS A 116 -7.40 -17.56 -15.43
N LYS A 117 -8.37 -18.07 -16.17
CA LYS A 117 -9.57 -17.34 -16.57
C LYS A 117 -10.74 -17.65 -15.63
N LEU A 118 -11.37 -16.61 -15.09
CA LEU A 118 -12.71 -16.66 -14.51
C LEU A 118 -13.68 -16.02 -15.49
N SER A 119 -14.69 -16.77 -15.95
CA SER A 119 -15.68 -16.25 -16.87
C SER A 119 -17.09 -16.62 -16.46
N ARG A 120 -17.99 -15.65 -16.51
CA ARG A 120 -19.43 -15.86 -16.39
C ARG A 120 -20.07 -15.45 -17.71
N TYR A 121 -20.76 -16.38 -18.36
CA TYR A 121 -21.49 -16.23 -19.63
C TYR A 121 -22.89 -16.82 -19.53
N ALA A 122 -23.80 -16.08 -18.91
CA ALA A 122 -25.13 -16.56 -18.55
C ALA A 122 -26.22 -15.53 -18.88
N TYR A 123 -27.45 -16.00 -19.06
CA TYR A 123 -28.62 -15.11 -19.02
C TYR A 123 -28.90 -14.79 -17.56
N THR A 124 -28.81 -13.53 -17.15
CA THR A 124 -29.00 -13.14 -15.75
C THR A 124 -29.40 -11.67 -15.59
N ILE A 125 -30.18 -11.38 -14.56
CA ILE A 125 -30.51 -10.02 -14.11
C ILE A 125 -29.43 -9.44 -13.19
N ASP A 126 -28.45 -10.24 -12.74
CA ASP A 126 -27.34 -9.82 -11.88
C ASP A 126 -26.68 -8.56 -12.45
N SER A 127 -26.55 -7.52 -11.63
CA SER A 127 -25.99 -6.24 -12.07
C SER A 127 -24.46 -6.25 -12.14
N CYS A 128 -23.81 -7.27 -11.57
CA CYS A 128 -22.38 -7.44 -11.62
C CYS A 128 -21.88 -8.86 -11.40
N LEU A 129 -20.59 -9.09 -11.60
CA LEU A 129 -19.90 -10.32 -11.18
C LEU A 129 -19.44 -10.25 -9.72
N PHE A 130 -18.89 -9.12 -9.30
CA PHE A 130 -18.45 -8.84 -7.92
C PHE A 130 -19.19 -7.62 -7.39
N TYR A 131 -19.89 -7.80 -6.27
CA TYR A 131 -20.58 -6.75 -5.55
C TYR A 131 -19.90 -6.57 -4.18
N LEU A 132 -19.26 -5.44 -3.95
CA LEU A 132 -18.59 -5.12 -2.70
C LEU A 132 -19.41 -4.07 -1.95
N ASP A 133 -19.79 -4.39 -0.72
CA ASP A 133 -20.54 -3.51 0.18
C ASP A 133 -19.83 -3.30 1.52
N THR A 134 -20.54 -2.70 2.47
CA THR A 134 -20.07 -2.26 3.78
C THR A 134 -19.09 -3.23 4.43
N ASN A 135 -17.96 -2.69 4.91
CA ASN A 135 -16.92 -3.41 5.66
C ASN A 135 -16.29 -4.58 4.88
N SER A 136 -16.07 -4.41 3.57
CA SER A 136 -15.40 -5.40 2.73
C SER A 136 -14.25 -4.83 1.93
N SER A 137 -13.26 -5.68 1.66
CA SER A 137 -12.22 -5.42 0.67
C SER A 137 -12.00 -6.62 -0.25
N LEU A 138 -11.64 -6.33 -1.50
CA LEU A 138 -11.22 -7.32 -2.49
C LEU A 138 -9.90 -6.87 -3.11
N THR A 139 -8.89 -7.72 -3.01
CA THR A 139 -7.64 -7.60 -3.77
C THR A 139 -7.59 -8.66 -4.86
N ILE A 140 -7.49 -8.22 -6.12
CA ILE A 140 -7.22 -9.11 -7.25
C ILE A 140 -5.76 -9.02 -7.63
N ASP A 141 -5.12 -10.17 -7.83
CA ASP A 141 -3.75 -10.30 -8.33
C ASP A 141 -3.70 -11.35 -9.46
N ASP A 142 -2.71 -11.27 -10.33
CA ASP A 142 -2.41 -12.29 -11.32
C ASP A 142 -0.93 -12.66 -11.22
N SER A 143 -0.59 -13.42 -10.19
CA SER A 143 0.80 -13.66 -9.78
C SER A 143 1.69 -14.35 -10.82
N ILE A 144 1.09 -14.97 -11.83
CA ILE A 144 1.77 -15.71 -12.91
C ILE A 144 1.69 -14.96 -14.25
N GLY A 145 0.72 -14.07 -14.42
CA GLY A 145 0.41 -13.42 -15.69
C GLY A 145 -0.47 -14.26 -16.62
N GLY A 146 -1.29 -13.57 -17.43
CA GLY A 146 -2.21 -14.17 -18.41
C GLY A 146 -3.59 -14.52 -17.86
N GLY A 147 -3.82 -14.29 -16.57
CA GLY A 147 -5.10 -14.46 -15.91
C GLY A 147 -6.11 -13.42 -16.35
N SER A 148 -7.39 -13.79 -16.35
CA SER A 148 -8.46 -12.90 -16.81
C SER A 148 -9.78 -13.09 -16.09
N ILE A 149 -10.54 -12.01 -15.95
CA ILE A 149 -11.94 -12.01 -15.53
C ILE A 149 -12.78 -11.49 -16.69
N VAL A 150 -13.71 -12.32 -17.17
CA VAL A 150 -14.58 -11.99 -18.29
C VAL A 150 -16.03 -12.09 -17.85
N PHE A 151 -16.74 -10.97 -17.83
CA PHE A 151 -18.18 -10.95 -17.61
C PHE A 151 -18.89 -10.70 -18.94
N ASP A 152 -19.68 -11.70 -19.32
CA ASP A 152 -20.48 -11.68 -20.54
C ASP A 152 -21.91 -12.16 -20.19
N THR A 153 -22.92 -11.64 -20.87
CA THR A 153 -24.32 -11.98 -20.59
C THR A 153 -24.98 -12.50 -21.85
N LYS A 154 -25.55 -13.71 -21.78
CA LYS A 154 -26.38 -14.26 -22.86
C LYS A 154 -27.69 -13.49 -22.96
N THR A 155 -28.10 -13.16 -24.17
CA THR A 155 -29.40 -12.56 -24.46
C THR A 155 -30.11 -13.40 -25.52
N GLU A 156 -31.13 -14.15 -25.15
CA GLU A 156 -32.09 -14.68 -26.13
C GLU A 156 -33.44 -13.99 -25.88
N GLY A 157 -33.99 -13.34 -26.91
CA GLY A 157 -35.38 -12.85 -26.93
C GLY A 157 -35.59 -11.39 -26.50
N ALA A 158 -36.65 -10.78 -27.03
CA ALA A 158 -36.96 -9.35 -27.05
C ALA A 158 -37.31 -8.68 -25.69
N ASP A 159 -36.99 -9.31 -24.56
CA ASP A 159 -37.27 -8.77 -23.21
C ASP A 159 -36.09 -7.95 -22.66
N ALA A 160 -35.39 -7.23 -23.53
CA ALA A 160 -34.25 -6.36 -23.20
C ALA A 160 -34.63 -5.18 -22.28
N GLU A 161 -35.92 -4.97 -21.99
CA GLU A 161 -36.43 -3.91 -21.12
C GLU A 161 -36.16 -4.15 -19.63
N HIS A 162 -35.81 -5.39 -19.22
CA HIS A 162 -35.50 -5.73 -17.82
C HIS A 162 -34.00 -5.89 -17.52
N LEU A 163 -33.11 -5.63 -18.49
CA LEU A 163 -31.67 -5.79 -18.29
C LEU A 163 -31.11 -4.60 -17.49
N ASN A 164 -30.72 -4.81 -16.24
CA ASN A 164 -29.95 -3.81 -15.50
C ASN A 164 -28.55 -3.61 -16.11
N ALA A 165 -27.94 -2.44 -15.86
CA ALA A 165 -26.52 -2.18 -16.12
C ALA A 165 -25.63 -3.33 -15.63
N LYS A 166 -24.68 -3.78 -16.46
CA LYS A 166 -23.79 -4.92 -16.17
C LYS A 166 -22.38 -4.44 -15.85
N ASN A 167 -21.81 -4.94 -14.76
CA ASN A 167 -20.51 -4.49 -14.29
C ASN A 167 -19.62 -5.69 -13.92
N ILE A 168 -18.31 -5.65 -14.10
CA ILE A 168 -17.48 -6.69 -13.46
C ILE A 168 -17.50 -6.44 -11.95
N PHE A 169 -17.21 -5.20 -11.55
CA PHE A 169 -17.19 -4.77 -10.15
C PHE A 169 -18.19 -3.66 -9.88
N ILE A 170 -18.95 -3.78 -8.79
CA ILE A 170 -19.63 -2.68 -8.12
C ILE A 170 -19.01 -2.50 -6.74
N VAL A 171 -18.57 -1.27 -6.43
CA VAL A 171 -17.95 -0.95 -5.14
C VAL A 171 -18.82 0.10 -4.45
N LYS A 172 -19.37 -0.21 -3.27
CA LYS A 172 -20.20 0.71 -2.49
C LYS A 172 -19.40 1.45 -1.42
N LYS A 173 -20.08 2.35 -0.71
CA LYS A 173 -19.51 3.10 0.41
C LYS A 173 -18.90 2.16 1.46
N ASN A 174 -17.72 2.52 1.96
CA ASN A 174 -16.93 1.75 2.94
C ASN A 174 -16.48 0.36 2.43
N ALA A 175 -16.47 0.15 1.12
CA ALA A 175 -15.88 -1.02 0.48
C ALA A 175 -14.61 -0.62 -0.28
N GLU A 176 -13.66 -1.55 -0.38
CA GLU A 176 -12.36 -1.32 -1.02
C GLU A 176 -12.07 -2.34 -2.13
N LEU A 177 -11.69 -1.88 -3.31
CA LEU A 177 -11.22 -2.73 -4.41
C LEU A 177 -9.78 -2.36 -4.75
N THR A 178 -8.88 -3.34 -4.69
CA THR A 178 -7.50 -3.21 -5.15
C THR A 178 -7.23 -4.16 -6.30
N ILE A 179 -6.87 -3.64 -7.46
CA ILE A 179 -6.41 -4.42 -8.61
C ILE A 179 -4.90 -4.30 -8.71
N LYS A 180 -4.17 -5.40 -8.55
CA LYS A 180 -2.72 -5.45 -8.76
C LYS A 180 -2.37 -5.71 -10.22
N ASP A 181 -2.95 -6.76 -10.81
CA ASP A 181 -2.74 -7.13 -12.21
C ASP A 181 -3.90 -8.02 -12.72
N GLY A 182 -3.84 -8.41 -14.00
CA GLY A 182 -4.80 -9.29 -14.67
C GLY A 182 -5.53 -8.60 -15.84
N THR A 183 -6.26 -9.38 -16.64
CA THR A 183 -7.09 -8.84 -17.73
C THR A 183 -8.58 -8.84 -17.36
N PHE A 184 -9.25 -7.72 -17.48
CA PHE A 184 -10.67 -7.56 -17.15
C PHE A 184 -11.44 -7.16 -18.39
N GLU A 185 -12.37 -8.01 -18.83
CA GLU A 185 -13.09 -7.80 -20.09
C GLU A 185 -14.60 -7.83 -19.87
N MET A 186 -15.24 -6.71 -20.20
CA MET A 186 -16.69 -6.62 -20.32
C MET A 186 -17.08 -6.93 -21.77
N SER A 187 -17.69 -8.09 -22.00
CA SER A 187 -17.96 -8.57 -23.37
C SER A 187 -19.36 -8.23 -23.90
N THR A 188 -20.27 -7.71 -23.05
CA THR A 188 -21.66 -7.44 -23.44
C THR A 188 -21.79 -6.24 -24.41
N ARG A 189 -22.42 -6.47 -25.57
CA ARG A 189 -22.47 -5.52 -26.71
C ARG A 189 -23.77 -4.70 -26.85
N TYR A 190 -24.68 -4.70 -25.88
CA TYR A 190 -26.03 -4.13 -26.07
C TYR A 190 -26.15 -2.65 -25.65
N ASN A 191 -27.09 -1.92 -26.30
CA ASN A 191 -27.06 -0.47 -26.42
C ASN A 191 -27.78 0.37 -25.35
N ASN A 192 -28.53 -0.26 -24.43
CA ASN A 192 -29.49 0.48 -23.60
C ASN A 192 -29.01 0.79 -22.16
N PHE A 193 -27.85 0.28 -21.73
CA PHE A 193 -27.39 0.41 -20.35
C PHE A 193 -25.88 0.70 -20.26
N THR A 194 -25.46 1.37 -19.18
CA THR A 194 -24.05 1.66 -18.87
C THR A 194 -23.37 0.40 -18.34
N ASN A 195 -22.63 -0.31 -19.19
CA ASN A 195 -21.84 -1.46 -18.76
C ASN A 195 -20.41 -1.02 -18.41
N ASN A 196 -19.88 -1.46 -17.28
CA ASN A 196 -18.58 -1.02 -16.77
C ASN A 196 -17.65 -2.19 -16.43
N CYS A 197 -16.34 -2.06 -16.61
CA CYS A 197 -15.43 -2.93 -15.86
C CYS A 197 -15.60 -2.64 -14.36
N ILE A 198 -15.54 -1.36 -13.95
CA ILE A 198 -15.69 -0.96 -12.55
C ILE A 198 -16.72 0.15 -12.41
N LYS A 199 -17.68 -0.03 -11.50
CA LYS A 199 -18.62 1.01 -11.06
C LYS A 199 -18.43 1.29 -9.58
N ASN A 200 -17.76 2.39 -9.25
CA ASN A 200 -17.57 2.90 -7.90
C ASN A 200 -18.73 3.83 -7.50
N ASN A 201 -19.50 3.45 -6.48
CA ASN A 201 -20.62 4.20 -5.92
C ASN A 201 -20.40 4.46 -4.42
N GLY A 202 -19.23 4.99 -4.06
CA GLY A 202 -18.93 5.51 -2.72
C GLY A 202 -17.73 4.89 -2.04
N GLY A 203 -17.11 3.87 -2.63
CA GLY A 203 -15.97 3.15 -2.06
C GLY A 203 -14.62 3.69 -2.51
N THR A 204 -13.58 2.93 -2.17
CA THR A 204 -12.20 3.21 -2.59
C THR A 204 -11.74 2.17 -3.60
N VAL A 205 -11.38 2.62 -4.80
CA VAL A 205 -10.81 1.77 -5.86
C VAL A 205 -9.36 2.16 -6.07
N THR A 206 -8.45 1.19 -6.04
CA THR A 206 -7.03 1.37 -6.36
C THR A 206 -6.62 0.40 -7.46
N ILE A 207 -6.08 0.93 -8.56
CA ILE A 207 -5.61 0.14 -9.71
C ILE A 207 -4.11 0.34 -9.85
N ASN A 208 -3.35 -0.71 -9.58
CA ASN A 208 -1.88 -0.71 -9.63
C ASN A 208 -1.32 -1.37 -10.90
N GLY A 209 -2.18 -1.92 -11.76
CA GLY A 209 -1.79 -2.63 -12.98
C GLY A 209 -2.99 -3.30 -13.66
N GLY A 210 -2.71 -4.17 -14.62
CA GLY A 210 -3.73 -4.90 -15.39
C GLY A 210 -4.13 -4.25 -16.71
N THR A 211 -4.94 -4.99 -17.46
CA THR A 211 -5.53 -4.57 -18.74
C THR A 211 -7.04 -4.60 -18.65
N PHE A 212 -7.70 -3.49 -18.93
CA PHE A 212 -9.16 -3.36 -18.90
C PHE A 212 -9.70 -3.16 -20.31
N LYS A 213 -10.71 -3.94 -20.68
CA LYS A 213 -11.33 -3.94 -21.99
C LYS A 213 -12.85 -3.84 -21.87
N SER A 214 -13.45 -2.89 -22.58
CA SER A 214 -14.90 -2.71 -22.61
C SER A 214 -15.34 -2.12 -23.93
N TYR A 215 -16.53 -2.52 -24.38
CA TYR A 215 -17.25 -1.89 -25.48
C TYR A 215 -17.99 -0.61 -25.06
N ARG A 216 -18.07 -0.35 -23.74
CA ARG A 216 -18.75 0.78 -23.10
C ARG A 216 -17.79 1.41 -22.07
N ASP A 217 -18.33 2.07 -21.07
CA ASP A 217 -17.57 2.67 -19.98
C ASP A 217 -16.56 1.65 -19.40
N LEU A 218 -15.30 2.04 -19.19
CA LEU A 218 -14.35 1.17 -18.47
C LEU A 218 -14.55 1.34 -16.97
N ILE A 219 -14.49 2.58 -16.50
CA ILE A 219 -14.63 2.92 -15.09
C ILE A 219 -15.60 4.07 -14.91
N THR A 220 -16.57 3.91 -14.01
CA THR A 220 -17.46 4.99 -13.57
C THR A 220 -17.34 5.16 -12.07
N THR A 221 -17.09 6.38 -11.59
CA THR A 221 -17.10 6.76 -10.17
C THR A 221 -18.23 7.77 -9.92
N SER A 222 -19.36 7.30 -9.41
CA SER A 222 -20.48 8.16 -9.03
C SER A 222 -20.25 8.87 -7.69
N THR A 223 -19.55 8.24 -6.74
CA THR A 223 -19.11 8.83 -5.47
C THR A 223 -17.93 7.99 -4.98
N GLY A 224 -17.19 8.47 -3.97
CA GLY A 224 -16.00 7.77 -3.46
C GLY A 224 -14.73 8.13 -4.21
N LYS A 225 -13.67 7.33 -4.04
CA LYS A 225 -12.31 7.61 -4.54
C LYS A 225 -11.82 6.53 -5.49
N THR A 226 -11.20 6.92 -6.59
CA THR A 226 -10.58 6.01 -7.56
C THR A 226 -9.16 6.44 -7.88
N ILE A 227 -8.16 5.61 -7.57
CA ILE A 227 -6.74 5.89 -7.79
C ILE A 227 -6.21 4.93 -8.85
N ILE A 228 -5.74 5.46 -9.98
CA ILE A 228 -5.14 4.70 -11.07
C ILE A 228 -3.64 4.99 -11.08
N ASN A 229 -2.86 4.04 -10.56
CA ASN A 229 -1.40 4.12 -10.46
C ASN A 229 -0.69 3.52 -11.66
N ASN A 230 -1.33 2.62 -12.41
CA ASN A 230 -0.82 1.98 -13.62
C ASN A 230 -1.98 1.29 -14.37
N GLY A 231 -1.70 0.70 -15.52
CA GLY A 231 -2.61 -0.17 -16.26
C GLY A 231 -2.80 0.23 -17.72
N THR A 232 -3.36 -0.69 -18.50
CA THR A 232 -3.78 -0.44 -19.88
C THR A 232 -5.30 -0.44 -19.96
N PHE A 233 -5.87 0.65 -20.48
CA PHE A 233 -7.31 0.86 -20.60
C PHE A 233 -7.65 0.92 -22.08
N HIS A 234 -8.23 -0.16 -22.59
CA HIS A 234 -8.53 -0.33 -23.99
C HIS A 234 -10.04 -0.26 -24.21
N TYR A 235 -10.49 0.85 -24.74
CA TYR A 235 -11.85 1.00 -25.21
C TYR A 235 -11.95 0.38 -26.61
N THR A 236 -12.67 -0.74 -26.72
CA THR A 236 -12.75 -1.52 -27.96
C THR A 236 -13.91 -1.12 -28.87
N GLY A 237 -14.81 -0.25 -28.39
CA GLY A 237 -15.85 0.44 -29.16
C GLY A 237 -16.83 -0.39 -29.98
N TRP A 238 -17.89 0.27 -30.47
CA TRP A 238 -18.84 -0.28 -31.44
C TRP A 238 -19.00 0.71 -32.60
N GLN A 239 -19.05 0.21 -33.83
CA GLN A 239 -18.90 0.98 -35.09
C GLN A 239 -20.03 1.96 -35.45
N GLU A 240 -21.07 2.13 -34.63
CA GLU A 240 -22.14 3.08 -34.97
C GLU A 240 -21.90 4.46 -34.34
N GLU A 241 -21.98 5.51 -35.19
CA GLU A 241 -21.64 6.94 -35.00
C GLU A 241 -22.30 7.68 -33.81
N LYS A 242 -22.96 6.99 -32.85
CA LYS A 242 -23.81 7.63 -31.82
C LYS A 242 -23.47 7.31 -30.37
N SER A 243 -22.54 6.40 -30.07
CA SER A 243 -22.08 6.15 -28.70
C SER A 243 -21.21 7.33 -28.20
N LYS A 244 -21.53 7.87 -27.02
CA LYS A 244 -20.79 8.94 -26.33
C LYS A 244 -20.23 8.39 -25.00
N ASP A 245 -19.60 7.22 -25.04
CA ASP A 245 -19.22 6.50 -23.83
C ASP A 245 -17.80 6.88 -23.37
N PRO A 246 -17.63 7.39 -22.14
CA PRO A 246 -16.33 7.80 -21.61
C PRO A 246 -15.41 6.61 -21.25
N LEU A 247 -14.08 6.83 -21.30
CA LEU A 247 -13.11 5.94 -20.66
C LEU A 247 -13.33 5.92 -19.14
N TYR A 248 -13.59 7.11 -18.62
CA TYR A 248 -13.75 7.39 -17.22
C TYR A 248 -14.86 8.43 -17.06
N ARG A 249 -15.88 8.10 -16.26
CA ARG A 249 -16.93 9.03 -15.83
C ARG A 249 -16.89 9.15 -14.31
N GLY A 250 -16.43 10.25 -13.74
CA GLY A 250 -16.62 10.38 -12.29
C GLY A 250 -16.33 11.69 -11.59
N LEU A 251 -16.77 11.70 -10.32
CA LEU A 251 -16.80 12.83 -9.39
C LEU A 251 -15.57 12.86 -8.46
N ASP A 252 -15.05 14.07 -8.25
CA ASP A 252 -14.10 14.69 -7.29
C ASP A 252 -12.98 13.93 -6.55
N ALA A 253 -12.67 12.67 -6.87
CA ALA A 253 -11.54 12.00 -6.22
C ALA A 253 -10.87 10.97 -7.14
N THR A 254 -10.38 11.41 -8.31
CA THR A 254 -9.66 10.55 -9.25
C THR A 254 -8.28 11.06 -9.59
N TYR A 255 -7.31 10.17 -9.47
CA TYR A 255 -5.91 10.43 -9.77
C TYR A 255 -5.42 9.39 -10.76
N ILE A 256 -4.89 9.83 -11.89
CA ILE A 256 -4.44 8.95 -12.98
C ILE A 256 -2.95 9.18 -13.27
N LYS A 257 -2.14 8.13 -13.17
CA LYS A 257 -0.72 8.13 -13.50
C LYS A 257 -0.25 6.78 -14.08
N ASN A 258 0.88 6.83 -14.80
CA ASN A 258 1.58 5.69 -15.39
C ASN A 258 0.70 4.72 -16.18
N CYS A 259 -0.31 5.23 -16.89
CA CYS A 259 -1.27 4.40 -17.60
C CYS A 259 -1.20 4.60 -19.11
N ARG A 260 -1.70 3.60 -19.82
CA ARG A 260 -1.84 3.60 -21.28
C ARG A 260 -3.33 3.52 -21.62
N LEU A 261 -3.82 4.44 -22.43
CA LEU A 261 -5.22 4.51 -22.87
C LEU A 261 -5.25 4.27 -24.38
N ILE A 262 -6.08 3.33 -24.83
CA ILE A 262 -6.19 2.95 -26.23
C ILE A 262 -7.65 3.12 -26.66
N ALA A 263 -7.87 3.89 -27.72
CA ALA A 263 -9.17 4.20 -28.28
C ALA A 263 -9.20 3.79 -29.76
N ASP A 264 -9.76 2.63 -30.09
CA ASP A 264 -9.65 2.09 -31.46
C ASP A 264 -10.43 2.94 -32.49
N GLU A 265 -11.71 3.23 -32.25
CA GLU A 265 -12.57 3.82 -33.29
C GLU A 265 -13.56 4.89 -32.78
N THR A 266 -13.78 5.04 -31.47
CA THR A 266 -14.82 5.92 -30.92
C THR A 266 -14.25 7.05 -30.07
N ILE A 267 -15.08 8.07 -29.85
CA ILE A 267 -14.82 9.19 -28.97
C ILE A 267 -14.59 8.68 -27.54
N VAL A 268 -13.36 8.81 -27.05
CA VAL A 268 -13.03 8.52 -25.66
C VAL A 268 -12.97 9.84 -24.89
N TYR A 269 -13.71 9.93 -23.79
CA TYR A 269 -13.64 11.06 -22.86
C TYR A 269 -12.92 10.67 -21.57
N LEU A 270 -12.15 11.61 -21.05
CA LEU A 270 -11.81 11.69 -19.64
C LEU A 270 -12.65 12.83 -19.07
N ASP A 271 -13.82 12.51 -18.51
CA ASP A 271 -14.66 13.53 -17.87
C ASP A 271 -14.44 13.45 -16.35
N ALA A 272 -13.95 14.54 -15.78
CA ALA A 272 -13.92 14.78 -14.35
C ALA A 272 -15.03 15.75 -13.98
N TYR A 273 -15.68 15.54 -12.86
CA TYR A 273 -16.69 16.44 -12.32
C TYR A 273 -16.38 16.72 -10.84
N ASP A 274 -16.74 17.89 -10.30
CA ASP A 274 -16.70 18.13 -8.85
C ASP A 274 -17.86 17.45 -8.12
N GLU A 275 -17.86 17.40 -6.78
CA GLU A 275 -18.96 16.79 -5.98
C GLU A 275 -20.35 17.42 -6.28
N GLU A 276 -20.37 18.64 -6.84
CA GLU A 276 -21.57 19.39 -7.20
C GLU A 276 -22.03 19.12 -8.65
N GLY A 277 -21.27 18.32 -9.41
CA GLY A 277 -21.57 17.91 -10.79
C GLY A 277 -21.05 18.86 -11.87
N SER A 278 -20.20 19.84 -11.53
CA SER A 278 -19.57 20.75 -12.49
C SER A 278 -18.37 20.08 -13.17
N SER A 279 -18.22 20.23 -14.48
CA SER A 279 -17.08 19.65 -15.22
C SER A 279 -15.75 20.27 -14.81
N LYS A 280 -14.75 19.42 -14.53
CA LYS A 280 -13.34 19.76 -14.33
C LYS A 280 -12.51 19.42 -15.57
N ASN A 281 -11.31 19.98 -15.63
CA ASN A 281 -10.39 19.70 -16.73
C ASN A 281 -9.66 18.38 -16.48
N VAL A 282 -9.30 17.67 -17.56
CA VAL A 282 -8.50 16.44 -17.50
C VAL A 282 -7.17 16.64 -16.77
N LYS A 283 -6.57 17.83 -16.92
CA LYS A 283 -5.35 18.22 -16.18
C LYS A 283 -5.52 18.13 -14.67
N ASP A 284 -6.73 18.30 -14.14
CA ASP A 284 -6.97 18.36 -12.70
C ASP A 284 -6.94 16.96 -12.06
N ILE A 285 -7.03 15.88 -12.87
CA ILE A 285 -6.95 14.48 -12.42
C ILE A 285 -5.64 13.79 -12.82
N ILE A 286 -4.75 14.51 -13.51
CA ILE A 286 -3.41 14.05 -13.92
C ILE A 286 -2.38 14.88 -13.15
N PRO A 287 -1.32 14.29 -12.58
CA PRO A 287 -0.29 15.08 -11.89
C PRO A 287 0.38 16.10 -12.83
N GLU A 288 0.62 17.33 -12.35
CA GLU A 288 1.23 18.43 -13.13
C GLU A 288 2.59 18.05 -13.75
N LYS A 289 3.37 17.24 -13.04
CA LYS A 289 4.69 16.74 -13.48
C LYS A 289 4.60 15.59 -14.49
N ALA A 290 3.42 15.06 -14.78
CA ALA A 290 3.27 13.94 -15.71
C ALA A 290 3.57 14.38 -17.15
N VAL A 291 4.29 13.52 -17.87
CA VAL A 291 4.46 13.64 -19.31
C VAL A 291 3.31 12.90 -19.97
N VAL A 292 2.43 13.65 -20.64
CA VAL A 292 1.33 13.09 -21.42
C VAL A 292 1.72 13.08 -22.90
N LYS A 293 1.57 11.94 -23.56
CA LYS A 293 1.79 11.81 -25.01
C LYS A 293 0.53 11.30 -25.68
N ILE A 294 0.25 11.82 -26.87
CA ILE A 294 -0.80 11.31 -27.78
C ILE A 294 -0.10 10.81 -29.05
N ASN A 295 -0.21 9.52 -29.35
CA ASN A 295 0.53 8.84 -30.43
C ASN A 295 2.05 9.11 -30.38
N GLY A 296 2.61 9.23 -29.17
CA GLY A 296 4.02 9.51 -28.94
C GLY A 296 4.42 11.00 -28.95
N GLU A 297 3.54 11.91 -29.36
CA GLU A 297 3.79 13.37 -29.31
C GLU A 297 3.43 13.94 -27.93
N VAL A 298 4.36 14.67 -27.30
CA VAL A 298 4.15 15.27 -25.98
C VAL A 298 3.13 16.41 -26.06
N VAL A 299 2.16 16.39 -25.15
CA VAL A 299 1.15 17.45 -24.99
C VAL A 299 1.46 18.22 -23.70
N ALA A 300 1.42 19.55 -23.75
CA ALA A 300 1.65 20.36 -22.56
C ALA A 300 0.51 20.16 -21.56
N HIS A 301 0.85 20.11 -20.27
CA HIS A 301 -0.13 19.84 -19.21
C HIS A 301 -1.31 20.84 -19.20
N ASN A 302 -1.04 22.12 -19.52
CA ASN A 302 -2.08 23.15 -19.62
C ASN A 302 -3.04 22.97 -20.80
N ASP A 303 -2.68 22.16 -21.80
CA ASP A 303 -3.50 21.84 -22.96
C ASP A 303 -4.38 20.59 -22.74
N LEU A 304 -4.29 19.96 -21.56
CA LEU A 304 -5.11 18.83 -21.14
C LEU A 304 -6.46 19.32 -20.55
N GLY A 305 -7.36 19.89 -21.35
CA GLY A 305 -8.62 20.39 -20.81
C GLY A 305 -9.49 21.18 -21.76
N TYR A 306 -10.73 21.46 -21.32
CA TYR A 306 -11.75 22.20 -22.07
C TYR A 306 -11.36 23.68 -22.19
N ASN A 307 -10.57 24.04 -23.20
CA ASN A 307 -10.38 25.45 -23.53
C ASN A 307 -11.48 25.93 -24.48
N ASP A 308 -12.43 26.67 -23.88
CA ASP A 308 -13.35 27.65 -24.48
C ASP A 308 -14.28 27.10 -25.60
N PRO A 309 -15.62 27.19 -25.44
CA PRO A 309 -16.57 26.86 -26.52
C PRO A 309 -16.39 27.68 -27.82
N ASN A 310 -15.52 28.71 -27.84
CA ASN A 310 -15.14 29.50 -29.02
C ASN A 310 -13.76 29.15 -29.62
N LEU A 311 -12.98 28.22 -29.05
CA LEU A 311 -11.67 27.81 -29.56
C LEU A 311 -11.69 26.37 -30.11
N GLU A 312 -11.40 26.21 -31.40
CA GLU A 312 -11.38 24.93 -32.13
C GLU A 312 -10.21 23.97 -31.77
N VAL A 313 -9.50 24.18 -30.65
CA VAL A 313 -8.17 23.58 -30.43
C VAL A 313 -7.99 23.03 -29.01
N ASN A 314 -8.62 21.89 -28.71
CA ASN A 314 -8.33 21.09 -27.51
C ASN A 314 -7.93 19.66 -27.90
N ALA A 315 -6.79 19.19 -27.39
CA ALA A 315 -6.21 17.87 -27.67
C ALA A 315 -7.06 16.68 -27.16
N PHE A 316 -7.90 16.90 -26.13
CA PHE A 316 -8.82 15.91 -25.54
C PHE A 316 -10.29 16.17 -25.92
N SER A 317 -10.54 16.99 -26.96
CA SER A 317 -11.89 17.23 -27.47
C SER A 317 -12.48 15.98 -28.14
N ARG A 318 -13.82 15.89 -28.06
CA ARG A 318 -14.65 14.73 -28.45
C ARG A 318 -14.22 14.07 -29.77
N SER A 319 -13.87 14.81 -30.80
CA SER A 319 -13.54 14.25 -32.12
C SER A 319 -12.07 13.85 -32.33
N ARG A 320 -11.14 14.15 -31.41
CA ARG A 320 -9.68 14.07 -31.65
C ARG A 320 -8.95 12.87 -31.05
N LEU A 321 -9.58 12.10 -30.17
CA LEU A 321 -8.98 10.91 -29.54
C LEU A 321 -9.29 9.59 -30.25
N CYS A 322 -10.10 9.61 -31.31
CA CYS A 322 -10.38 8.45 -32.14
C CYS A 322 -9.10 7.92 -32.81
N GLY A 323 -8.82 6.62 -32.68
CA GLY A 323 -7.63 5.97 -33.23
C GLY A 323 -6.33 6.44 -32.57
N LYS A 324 -6.40 6.96 -31.33
CA LYS A 324 -5.24 7.46 -30.60
C LYS A 324 -4.86 6.52 -29.46
N GLU A 325 -3.55 6.49 -29.20
CA GLU A 325 -2.96 5.97 -27.99
C GLU A 325 -2.51 7.14 -27.12
N ILE A 326 -2.90 7.13 -25.86
CA ILE A 326 -2.52 8.15 -24.88
C ILE A 326 -1.67 7.46 -23.82
N THR A 327 -0.49 8.01 -23.54
CA THR A 327 0.36 7.54 -22.43
C THR A 327 0.52 8.66 -21.43
N ILE A 328 0.29 8.35 -20.15
CA ILE A 328 0.51 9.26 -19.03
C ILE A 328 1.66 8.65 -18.23
N GLU A 329 2.80 9.33 -18.16
CA GLU A 329 3.99 8.86 -17.44
C GLU A 329 4.34 9.89 -16.38
N THR A 330 4.35 9.51 -15.09
CA THR A 330 4.90 10.38 -14.05
C THR A 330 6.40 10.12 -13.90
N PRO A 331 7.21 11.16 -13.60
CA PRO A 331 8.62 10.95 -13.37
C PRO A 331 8.82 9.97 -12.21
N ALA A 332 9.75 9.05 -12.39
CA ALA A 332 10.13 8.10 -11.35
C ALA A 332 11.07 8.76 -10.35
N ILE A 333 10.73 8.68 -9.06
CA ILE A 333 11.64 9.03 -7.98
C ILE A 333 12.70 7.94 -7.92
N LYS A 334 13.97 8.29 -8.14
CA LYS A 334 15.09 7.34 -8.07
C LYS A 334 15.79 7.35 -6.73
N GLU A 335 15.78 8.48 -6.03
CA GLU A 335 16.43 8.64 -4.74
C GLU A 335 15.55 9.47 -3.80
N VAL A 336 15.45 9.04 -2.54
CA VAL A 336 14.80 9.80 -1.45
C VAL A 336 15.82 10.02 -0.35
N ASN A 337 15.99 11.27 0.06
CA ASN A 337 16.84 11.63 1.19
C ASN A 337 15.99 11.92 2.42
N ILE A 338 16.39 11.33 3.53
CA ILE A 338 15.76 11.48 4.84
C ILE A 338 16.83 11.94 5.81
N SER A 339 16.50 12.97 6.59
CA SER A 339 17.34 13.51 7.64
C SER A 339 16.76 13.10 9.01
N LEU A 340 17.59 12.51 9.87
CA LEU A 340 17.21 12.16 11.25
C LEU A 340 18.30 12.51 12.26
N THR A 341 17.92 12.66 13.53
CA THR A 341 18.90 12.86 14.60
C THR A 341 19.60 11.55 14.92
N GLU A 342 20.90 11.43 14.63
CA GLU A 342 21.67 10.22 14.93
C GLU A 342 21.82 9.99 16.45
N PRO A 343 21.98 8.72 16.89
CA PRO A 343 22.17 8.36 18.29
C PRO A 343 23.37 9.06 18.93
N LYS A 344 23.14 9.75 20.04
CA LYS A 344 24.19 10.31 20.88
C LYS A 344 24.04 9.81 22.30
N ALA A 345 25.12 9.23 22.85
CA ALA A 345 25.09 8.63 24.17
C ALA A 345 24.57 9.60 25.23
N GLY A 346 23.59 9.16 26.03
CA GLY A 346 22.92 9.96 27.05
C GLY A 346 21.81 10.90 26.55
N GLU A 347 21.59 11.02 25.23
CA GLU A 347 20.41 11.70 24.70
C GLU A 347 19.20 10.77 24.66
N ASN A 348 18.01 11.34 24.89
CA ASN A 348 16.75 10.62 24.71
C ASN A 348 16.46 10.32 23.24
N ILE A 349 15.73 9.23 22.99
CA ILE A 349 15.28 8.86 21.64
C ILE A 349 14.40 9.96 21.02
N LYS A 350 14.70 10.31 19.77
CA LYS A 350 13.92 11.25 18.94
C LYS A 350 13.37 10.50 17.73
N ASN A 351 12.05 10.37 17.67
CA ASN A 351 11.40 9.64 16.56
C ASN A 351 11.17 10.52 15.33
N ALA A 352 11.35 11.84 15.42
CA ALA A 352 11.11 12.76 14.32
C ALA A 352 12.16 12.57 13.20
N ALA A 353 11.69 12.56 11.97
CA ALA A 353 12.50 12.51 10.77
C ALA A 353 11.97 13.53 9.75
N VAL A 354 12.87 14.05 8.92
CA VAL A 354 12.55 15.03 7.88
C VAL A 354 12.78 14.38 6.52
N VAL A 355 11.77 14.37 5.66
CA VAL A 355 11.89 13.87 4.29
C VAL A 355 12.22 15.06 3.39
N GLU A 356 13.31 14.99 2.63
CA GLU A 356 13.76 16.06 1.73
C GLU A 356 13.12 15.96 0.33
N SER A 357 12.01 15.22 0.22
CA SER A 357 11.23 15.05 -1.00
C SER A 357 9.82 15.59 -0.80
N ASP A 358 9.39 16.46 -1.70
CA ASP A 358 8.02 17.00 -1.67
C ASP A 358 6.97 15.94 -2.03
N ASN A 359 7.36 14.82 -2.64
CA ASN A 359 6.45 13.84 -3.24
C ASN A 359 6.36 12.51 -2.48
N VAL A 360 7.10 12.37 -1.38
CA VAL A 360 7.13 11.14 -0.56
C VAL A 360 6.76 11.47 0.87
N LYS A 361 6.09 10.52 1.54
CA LYS A 361 5.88 10.53 2.99
C LYS A 361 6.60 9.35 3.60
N ILE A 362 7.05 9.53 4.84
CA ILE A 362 7.44 8.41 5.69
C ILE A 362 6.55 8.38 6.92
N TYR A 363 6.39 7.18 7.47
CA TYR A 363 5.68 7.01 8.72
C TYR A 363 6.18 5.79 9.46
N ARG A 364 5.89 5.77 10.76
CA ARG A 364 5.95 4.57 11.60
C ARG A 364 4.54 4.13 11.98
N MET A 365 4.40 2.84 12.26
CA MET A 365 3.18 2.30 12.85
C MET A 365 3.23 2.42 14.38
N GLY A 366 2.10 2.72 14.99
CA GLY A 366 1.87 2.56 16.41
C GLY A 366 0.48 1.98 16.69
N TYR A 367 0.27 1.56 17.92
CA TYR A 367 -0.95 0.90 18.36
C TYR A 367 -1.52 1.65 19.54
N ASP A 368 -2.76 2.14 19.41
CA ASP A 368 -3.48 2.75 20.51
C ASP A 368 -4.56 1.80 21.00
N LYS A 369 -4.63 1.60 22.31
CA LYS A 369 -5.65 0.78 22.96
C LYS A 369 -6.72 1.69 23.54
N ARG A 370 -7.95 1.56 23.07
CA ARG A 370 -9.11 2.26 23.65
C ARG A 370 -9.46 1.68 25.03
N GLU A 371 -10.26 2.42 25.79
CA GLU A 371 -10.75 2.00 27.12
C GLU A 371 -11.56 0.70 27.07
N ASP A 372 -12.16 0.38 25.93
CA ASP A 372 -12.90 -0.87 25.66
C ASP A 372 -11.99 -2.08 25.37
N GLY A 373 -10.67 -1.86 25.29
CA GLY A 373 -9.68 -2.89 25.03
C GLY A 373 -9.34 -3.13 23.56
N ILE A 374 -10.00 -2.46 22.62
CA ILE A 374 -9.74 -2.59 21.19
C ILE A 374 -8.45 -1.83 20.82
N VAL A 375 -7.59 -2.47 20.05
CA VAL A 375 -6.32 -1.92 19.57
C VAL A 375 -6.51 -1.43 18.14
N TYR A 376 -6.19 -0.18 17.87
CA TYR A 376 -6.23 0.41 16.53
C TYR A 376 -4.82 0.71 16.05
N GLU A 377 -4.58 0.43 14.77
CA GLU A 377 -3.35 0.82 14.08
C GLU A 377 -3.39 2.30 13.72
N ASN A 378 -2.33 3.04 14.08
CA ASN A 378 -2.15 4.44 13.74
C ASN A 378 -0.85 4.68 12.99
N ARG A 379 -0.92 5.52 11.95
CA ARG A 379 0.26 6.00 11.20
C ARG A 379 0.72 7.32 11.79
N PHE A 380 1.98 7.36 12.20
CA PHE A 380 2.63 8.57 12.66
C PHE A 380 3.57 9.06 11.57
N TYR A 381 3.15 10.08 10.83
CA TYR A 381 3.92 10.67 9.74
C TYR A 381 5.15 11.42 10.25
N ASP A 382 6.15 11.54 9.37
CA ASP A 382 7.43 12.22 9.63
C ASP A 382 8.14 11.64 10.87
N ALA A 383 7.96 10.34 11.08
CA ALA A 383 8.48 9.64 12.25
C ALA A 383 8.96 8.22 11.93
N VAL A 384 9.90 7.73 12.76
CA VAL A 384 10.54 6.42 12.67
C VAL A 384 10.46 5.66 13.99
N ASN A 385 10.59 4.32 13.95
CA ASN A 385 10.75 3.49 15.14
C ASN A 385 12.23 3.15 15.35
N TRP A 386 12.70 3.24 16.60
CA TRP A 386 14.04 2.89 17.01
C TRP A 386 14.04 1.55 17.74
N TYR A 387 15.03 0.70 17.46
CA TYR A 387 15.23 -0.59 18.09
C TYR A 387 16.65 -0.73 18.59
N CYS A 388 16.84 -1.50 19.66
CA CYS A 388 18.15 -1.92 20.15
C CYS A 388 18.05 -3.40 20.49
N GLU A 389 18.96 -4.22 19.97
CA GLU A 389 18.96 -5.68 20.20
C GLU A 389 17.60 -6.36 19.85
N GLY A 390 16.85 -5.77 18.91
CA GLY A 390 15.54 -6.25 18.47
C GLY A 390 14.33 -5.69 19.24
N ASP A 391 14.56 -4.98 20.36
CA ASP A 391 13.48 -4.42 21.18
C ASP A 391 13.14 -2.98 20.76
N LEU A 392 11.84 -2.68 20.64
CA LEU A 392 11.33 -1.35 20.33
C LEU A 392 11.60 -0.38 21.49
N LEU A 393 12.21 0.75 21.19
CA LEU A 393 12.53 1.79 22.17
C LEU A 393 11.41 2.82 22.32
N THR A 394 11.26 3.32 23.54
CA THR A 394 10.35 4.44 23.85
C THR A 394 11.10 5.77 23.87
N SER A 395 10.38 6.88 23.74
CA SER A 395 10.96 8.23 23.83
C SER A 395 11.58 8.56 25.20
N ALA A 396 11.32 7.74 26.23
CA ALA A 396 11.93 7.87 27.55
C ALA A 396 13.29 7.17 27.67
N ALA A 397 13.65 6.30 26.71
CA ALA A 397 14.95 5.65 26.70
C ALA A 397 16.05 6.63 26.26
N THR A 398 17.29 6.34 26.65
CA THR A 398 18.49 7.06 26.22
C THR A 398 19.39 6.16 25.39
N PHE A 399 20.11 6.73 24.43
CA PHE A 399 21.16 6.00 23.71
C PHE A 399 22.36 5.69 24.61
N GLU A 400 22.95 4.51 24.42
CA GLU A 400 24.12 4.02 25.15
C GLU A 400 25.32 3.91 24.19
N ALA A 401 26.47 4.36 24.67
CA ALA A 401 27.72 4.29 23.92
C ALA A 401 28.10 2.83 23.58
N GLY A 402 28.51 2.61 22.33
CA GLY A 402 28.94 1.31 21.82
C GLY A 402 27.82 0.36 21.42
N LYS A 403 26.55 0.78 21.52
CA LYS A 403 25.41 -0.01 21.03
C LYS A 403 25.04 0.36 19.59
N GLU A 404 24.47 -0.61 18.88
CA GLU A 404 23.86 -0.42 17.57
C GLU A 404 22.35 -0.23 17.72
N TYR A 405 21.81 0.67 16.92
CA TYR A 405 20.41 1.05 16.92
C TYR A 405 19.83 0.93 15.52
N ASP A 406 18.81 0.10 15.37
CA ASP A 406 18.09 -0.06 14.11
C ASP A 406 16.93 0.94 14.04
N VAL A 407 16.75 1.51 12.85
CA VAL A 407 15.68 2.45 12.55
C VAL A 407 14.82 1.84 11.46
N LEU A 408 13.54 1.65 11.76
CA LEU A 408 12.55 1.10 10.81
C LEU A 408 11.46 2.12 10.52
N PHE A 409 11.10 2.26 9.24
CA PHE A 409 10.05 3.16 8.77
C PHE A 409 9.47 2.72 7.42
N PHE A 410 8.21 3.10 7.18
CA PHE A 410 7.55 2.90 5.89
C PHE A 410 7.71 4.12 5.02
N VAL A 411 7.73 3.89 3.70
CA VAL A 411 7.81 4.95 2.68
C VAL A 411 6.62 4.80 1.74
N GLU A 412 5.91 5.88 1.47
CA GLU A 412 4.77 5.91 0.55
C GLU A 412 4.79 7.14 -0.36
N ASN A 413 4.17 7.01 -1.54
CA ASN A 413 3.95 8.15 -2.44
C ASN A 413 2.94 9.11 -1.84
N LYS A 414 3.13 10.41 -2.04
CA LYS A 414 2.00 11.35 -1.96
C LYS A 414 1.08 11.12 -3.16
N GLU A 415 -0.20 11.46 -2.98
CA GLU A 415 -1.23 11.25 -4.01
C GLU A 415 -0.93 12.08 -5.27
N ASP A 416 -0.27 13.22 -5.11
CA ASP A 416 0.16 14.11 -6.19
C ASP A 416 1.65 13.92 -6.54
N GLY A 417 1.96 13.73 -7.83
CA GLY A 417 3.31 13.93 -8.35
C GLY A 417 4.04 12.69 -8.86
N GLU A 418 5.35 12.64 -8.57
CA GLU A 418 6.29 11.61 -9.01
C GLU A 418 5.99 10.25 -8.36
N THR A 419 6.50 9.16 -8.93
CA THR A 419 6.23 7.80 -8.44
C THR A 419 7.49 7.13 -7.92
N LEU A 420 7.46 6.62 -6.68
CA LEU A 420 8.45 5.68 -6.16
C LEU A 420 8.53 4.48 -7.10
N ALA A 421 9.63 4.37 -7.82
CA ALA A 421 9.92 3.20 -8.63
C ALA A 421 10.41 2.03 -7.77
N ASP A 422 10.31 0.81 -8.28
CA ASP A 422 10.79 -0.38 -7.58
C ASP A 422 12.29 -0.33 -7.28
N ASP A 423 13.07 0.40 -8.07
CA ASP A 423 14.51 0.61 -7.89
C ASP A 423 14.85 1.90 -7.12
N THR A 424 13.87 2.54 -6.48
CA THR A 424 14.12 3.74 -5.66
C THR A 424 15.07 3.40 -4.51
N LYS A 425 16.13 4.21 -4.38
CA LYS A 425 17.05 4.15 -3.25
C LYS A 425 16.64 5.14 -2.18
N ILE A 426 16.66 4.69 -0.93
CA ILE A 426 16.38 5.54 0.23
C ILE A 426 17.69 5.78 0.96
N TYR A 427 18.03 7.03 1.20
CA TYR A 427 19.19 7.42 1.98
C TYR A 427 18.74 8.11 3.26
N VAL A 428 19.35 7.74 4.37
CA VAL A 428 19.13 8.35 5.68
C VAL A 428 20.45 8.93 6.14
N ASN A 429 20.53 10.26 6.29
CA ASN A 429 21.78 10.98 6.57
C ASN A 429 22.92 10.58 5.60
N GLY A 430 22.59 10.40 4.32
CA GLY A 430 23.54 10.00 3.26
C GLY A 430 23.93 8.51 3.24
N LYS A 431 23.39 7.67 4.12
CA LYS A 431 23.61 6.21 4.12
C LYS A 431 22.39 5.49 3.53
N GLU A 432 22.62 4.55 2.61
CA GLU A 432 21.54 3.79 1.98
C GLU A 432 20.83 2.87 2.98
N ALA A 433 19.51 3.06 3.12
CA ALA A 433 18.62 2.18 3.87
C ALA A 433 18.24 0.97 3.01
N LYS A 434 18.02 -0.17 3.65
CA LYS A 434 17.69 -1.43 2.98
C LYS A 434 16.19 -1.66 3.01
N LYS A 435 15.66 -2.25 1.94
CA LYS A 435 14.30 -2.81 1.96
C LYS A 435 14.28 -4.00 2.91
N GLU A 436 13.35 -3.98 3.85
CA GLU A 436 13.15 -5.05 4.82
C GLU A 436 11.92 -5.89 4.45
N VAL A 437 11.87 -7.10 4.96
CA VAL A 437 10.68 -7.95 4.82
C VAL A 437 9.56 -7.37 5.69
N SER A 438 8.54 -6.83 5.04
CA SER A 438 7.34 -6.32 5.70
C SER A 438 6.34 -7.45 5.91
N ILE A 439 5.70 -7.48 7.09
CA ILE A 439 4.50 -8.32 7.32
C ILE A 439 3.26 -7.76 6.60
N TYR A 440 3.33 -6.51 6.15
CA TYR A 440 2.29 -5.83 5.39
C TYR A 440 2.65 -5.90 3.90
N PRO A 441 1.95 -6.74 3.10
CA PRO A 441 2.31 -7.00 1.70
C PRO A 441 2.08 -5.81 0.76
N ASP A 442 1.38 -4.79 1.23
CA ASP A 442 1.03 -3.55 0.53
C ASP A 442 1.97 -2.37 0.87
N ARG A 443 2.90 -2.54 1.81
CA ARG A 443 3.76 -1.46 2.33
C ARG A 443 5.23 -1.84 2.23
N ILE A 444 6.05 -0.86 1.84
CA ILE A 444 7.50 -1.05 1.73
C ILE A 444 8.16 -0.54 3.02
N LEU A 445 8.71 -1.48 3.79
CA LEU A 445 9.47 -1.21 5.01
C LEU A 445 10.95 -1.00 4.65
N TYR A 446 11.56 0.02 5.25
CA TYR A 446 13.00 0.27 5.14
C TYR A 446 13.66 0.24 6.51
N GLY A 447 14.90 -0.23 6.53
CA GLY A 447 15.74 -0.36 7.71
C GLY A 447 17.13 0.24 7.52
N ILE A 448 17.63 0.90 8.57
CA ILE A 448 19.03 1.35 8.65
C ILE A 448 19.56 1.25 10.08
N THR A 449 20.83 0.90 10.23
CA THR A 449 21.49 0.77 11.53
C THR A 449 22.47 1.93 11.77
N PHE A 450 22.43 2.48 12.98
CA PHE A 450 23.39 3.47 13.48
C PHE A 450 24.17 2.91 14.68
N GLU A 451 25.48 3.01 14.63
CA GLU A 451 26.32 2.81 15.82
C GLU A 451 26.28 4.08 16.67
N CYS A 452 25.84 3.97 17.92
CA CYS A 452 25.99 5.05 18.88
C CYS A 452 27.44 5.07 19.37
N LYS A 453 28.28 5.83 18.66
CA LYS A 453 29.65 6.03 19.09
C LYS A 453 29.63 6.70 20.46
N GLY A 454 30.39 6.15 21.41
CA GLY A 454 30.69 6.88 22.63
C GLY A 454 31.28 8.23 22.26
N SER A 455 30.88 9.31 22.93
CA SER A 455 31.62 10.55 22.76
C SER A 455 33.06 10.23 23.14
N GLU A 456 34.02 10.36 22.21
CA GLU A 456 35.42 10.48 22.63
C GLU A 456 35.43 11.59 23.67
N LEU A 457 35.69 11.22 24.92
CA LEU A 457 35.63 12.18 26.02
C LEU A 457 36.72 13.21 25.75
N LEU A 458 36.33 14.38 25.26
CA LEU A 458 37.25 15.49 25.05
C LEU A 458 37.66 16.01 26.43
N LEU A 459 38.82 15.55 26.90
CA LEU A 459 39.37 15.98 28.18
C LEU A 459 39.51 17.50 28.19
N GLY A 460 38.86 18.14 29.15
CA GLY A 460 38.83 19.57 29.34
C GLY A 460 37.55 20.25 28.84
N ASP A 461 36.73 19.59 28.03
CA ASP A 461 35.39 20.06 27.66
C ASP A 461 34.41 19.65 28.76
N VAL A 462 34.44 20.35 29.88
CA VAL A 462 33.66 20.00 31.08
C VAL A 462 32.16 20.02 30.77
N ASN A 463 31.73 20.92 29.88
CA ASN A 463 30.32 21.10 29.59
C ASN A 463 29.76 20.20 28.47
N GLY A 464 30.62 19.62 27.62
CA GLY A 464 30.22 18.72 26.53
C GLY A 464 29.79 19.44 25.25
N ASP A 465 30.17 20.70 25.04
CA ASP A 465 29.84 21.49 23.83
C ASP A 465 30.82 21.27 22.67
N GLY A 466 31.84 20.45 22.87
CA GLY A 466 32.89 20.15 21.90
C GLY A 466 34.02 21.18 21.84
N VAL A 467 34.00 22.22 22.69
CA VAL A 467 34.97 23.34 22.65
C VAL A 467 35.53 23.65 24.04
N ILE A 468 36.82 23.39 24.24
CA ILE A 468 37.50 23.69 25.51
C ILE A 468 37.72 25.21 25.64
N ASN A 469 36.95 25.86 26.51
CA ASN A 469 36.98 27.31 26.71
C ASN A 469 36.87 27.74 28.19
N VAL A 470 36.72 29.05 28.45
CA VAL A 470 36.64 29.62 29.80
C VAL A 470 35.42 29.16 30.60
N THR A 471 34.37 28.72 29.92
CA THR A 471 33.17 28.15 30.55
C THR A 471 33.51 26.84 31.26
N ASP A 472 34.39 26.03 30.67
CA ASP A 472 34.81 24.74 31.25
C ASP A 472 35.68 24.94 32.48
N ILE A 473 36.60 25.91 32.43
CA ILE A 473 37.38 26.34 33.60
C ILE A 473 36.44 26.73 34.75
N SER A 474 35.40 27.51 34.44
CA SER A 474 34.45 28.00 35.44
C SER A 474 33.63 26.87 36.06
N LYS A 475 33.21 25.88 35.27
CA LYS A 475 32.47 24.70 35.75
C LYS A 475 33.35 23.76 36.59
N ALA A 476 34.57 23.46 36.15
CA ALA A 476 35.52 22.68 36.95
C ALA A 476 35.86 23.41 38.26
N ALA A 477 36.10 24.73 38.23
CA ALA A 477 36.36 25.51 39.43
C ALA A 477 35.17 25.54 40.41
N ALA A 478 33.93 25.55 39.90
CA ALA A 478 32.73 25.48 40.72
C ALA A 478 32.59 24.11 41.43
N HIS A 479 33.00 23.02 40.78
CA HIS A 479 33.08 21.70 41.38
C HIS A 479 34.11 21.63 42.50
N VAL A 480 35.34 22.09 42.22
CA VAL A 480 36.44 22.12 43.21
C VAL A 480 36.08 22.97 44.43
N LYS A 481 35.31 24.05 44.24
CA LYS A 481 34.80 24.90 45.34
C LYS A 481 33.55 24.34 46.04
N GLY A 482 33.07 23.16 45.65
CA GLY A 482 31.85 22.54 46.19
C GLY A 482 30.57 23.33 45.92
N LYS A 483 30.57 24.27 44.96
CA LYS A 483 29.42 25.13 44.65
C LYS A 483 28.45 24.47 43.68
N LYS A 484 28.97 23.69 42.72
CA LYS A 484 28.18 22.91 41.77
C LYS A 484 28.93 21.63 41.43
N LEU A 485 28.46 20.51 41.96
CA LEU A 485 29.14 19.22 41.77
C LEU A 485 28.91 18.71 40.33
N LEU A 486 29.97 18.19 39.71
CA LEU A 486 29.92 17.48 38.43
C LEU A 486 29.65 16.00 38.71
N THR A 487 28.98 15.34 37.76
CA THR A 487 28.66 13.92 37.81
C THR A 487 28.83 13.30 36.42
N GLY A 488 28.90 11.97 36.34
CA GLY A 488 28.97 11.23 35.08
C GLY A 488 30.14 11.65 34.19
N ASP A 489 29.88 11.84 32.90
CA ASP A 489 30.90 12.15 31.91
C ASP A 489 31.50 13.55 32.07
N ALA A 490 30.78 14.50 32.68
CA ALA A 490 31.34 15.82 32.98
C ALA A 490 32.48 15.73 34.02
N LEU A 491 32.40 14.77 34.95
CA LEU A 491 33.46 14.50 35.92
C LEU A 491 34.67 13.84 35.24
N LYS A 492 34.42 12.89 34.32
CA LYS A 492 35.48 12.25 33.51
C LYS A 492 36.19 13.25 32.59
N ARG A 493 35.46 14.17 31.94
CA ARG A 493 36.05 15.22 31.08
C ARG A 493 36.80 16.26 31.90
N ALA A 494 36.37 16.53 33.13
CA ALA A 494 37.06 17.48 34.02
C ALA A 494 38.35 16.91 34.62
N ASP A 495 38.47 15.59 34.81
CA ASP A 495 39.70 14.92 35.25
C ASP A 495 40.70 14.77 34.08
N VAL A 496 41.30 15.89 33.70
CA VAL A 496 42.19 15.96 32.52
C VAL A 496 43.56 15.31 32.76
N ASN A 497 43.84 14.86 33.98
CA ASN A 497 45.07 14.18 34.33
C ASN A 497 44.88 12.68 34.61
N SER A 498 43.63 12.23 34.72
CA SER A 498 43.23 10.85 34.95
C SER A 498 43.72 10.26 36.28
N ASP A 499 43.81 11.08 37.33
CA ASP A 499 44.14 10.65 38.70
C ASP A 499 42.88 10.22 39.50
N GLY A 500 41.70 10.37 38.91
CA GLY A 500 40.40 10.02 39.49
C GLY A 500 39.80 11.13 40.36
N VAL A 501 40.44 12.29 40.51
CA VAL A 501 40.03 13.37 41.42
C VAL A 501 40.11 14.73 40.74
N VAL A 502 38.94 15.32 40.43
CA VAL A 502 38.88 16.68 39.88
C VAL A 502 39.27 17.72 40.94
N ASN A 503 40.45 18.32 40.79
CA ASN A 503 41.00 19.29 41.73
C ASN A 503 41.59 20.53 41.01
N VAL A 504 42.28 21.41 41.76
CA VAL A 504 42.87 22.65 41.21
C VAL A 504 43.87 22.36 40.09
N THR A 505 44.52 21.20 40.10
CA THR A 505 45.45 20.74 39.07
C THR A 505 44.76 20.65 37.72
N ASP A 506 43.53 20.13 37.69
CA ASP A 506 42.77 19.96 36.45
C ASP A 506 42.28 21.30 35.91
N VAL A 507 41.73 22.15 36.79
CA VAL A 507 41.35 23.53 36.44
C VAL A 507 42.53 24.28 35.81
N THR A 508 43.73 24.10 36.37
CA THR A 508 44.96 24.74 35.87
C THR A 508 45.37 24.21 34.51
N LYS A 509 45.24 22.90 34.27
CA LYS A 509 45.54 22.26 32.98
C LYS A 509 44.57 22.67 31.89
N ILE A 510 43.27 22.73 32.19
CA ILE A 510 42.25 23.27 31.28
C ILE A 510 42.57 24.74 30.94
N ALA A 511 42.88 25.55 31.94
CA ALA A 511 43.26 26.95 31.73
C ALA A 511 44.54 27.12 30.90
N ALA A 512 45.51 26.21 31.02
CA ALA A 512 46.72 26.23 30.22
C ALA A 512 46.47 25.88 28.75
N HIS A 513 45.53 24.96 28.48
CA HIS A 513 45.06 24.64 27.13
C HIS A 513 44.34 25.84 26.50
N VAL A 514 43.38 26.43 27.21
CA VAL A 514 42.63 27.62 26.73
C VAL A 514 43.56 28.79 26.42
N LYS A 515 44.67 28.93 27.16
CA LYS A 515 45.70 29.96 26.94
C LYS A 515 46.75 29.59 25.88
N GLY A 516 46.66 28.43 25.24
CA GLY A 516 47.61 27.95 24.25
C GLY A 516 49.03 27.65 24.80
N LYS A 517 49.18 27.55 26.13
CA LYS A 517 50.49 27.34 26.77
C LYS A 517 50.88 25.87 26.86
N LYS A 518 49.90 24.99 27.04
CA LYS A 518 50.10 23.54 27.08
C LYS A 518 48.81 22.85 26.63
N LEU A 519 48.84 22.25 25.45
CA LEU A 519 47.67 21.59 24.88
C LEU A 519 47.44 20.26 25.59
N LEU A 520 46.21 20.04 26.08
CA LEU A 520 45.70 18.72 26.41
C LEU A 520 45.77 17.82 25.17
N THR A 521 46.25 16.59 25.34
CA THR A 521 46.24 15.57 24.29
C THR A 521 45.09 14.63 24.58
N SER A 522 44.20 14.41 23.61
CA SER A 522 43.26 13.31 23.71
C SER A 522 44.07 12.01 23.67
N LYS A 523 43.87 11.11 24.63
CA LYS A 523 44.29 9.73 24.42
C LYS A 523 43.36 9.15 23.35
N LYS A 524 43.97 8.57 22.31
CA LYS A 524 43.27 7.71 21.34
C LYS A 524 42.65 6.51 22.05
#